data_AF-A0AA41VU68-F1
#
_entry.id   AF-A0AA41VU68-F1
#
_cell.length_a   1.000
_cell.length_b   1.000
_cell.length_c   1.000
_cell.angle_alpha   90.00
_cell.angle_beta   90.00
_cell.angle_gamma   90.00
#
_symmetry.space_group_name_H-M   'P 1'
#
loop_
_entity.id
_entity.type
_entity.pdbx_description
1 polymer ?
#
loop_
_entity_poly.entity_id
_entity_poly.type
_entity_poly.pdbx_seq_one_letter_code
_entity_poly.pdbx_strand_id
1 'polypeptide(L)' 'NFCLSYHNEKLIDDNSVLQDFGIRNNSQVHFAPYVKSRVSQGKHSRRRKHRFFHGLSKRL' A
#
# COMPACT_ATOMS: atom_id res chain seq x y z
N ASN A 1 3.50 -4.98 9.25
CA ASN A 1 2.24 -4.68 8.54
C ASN A 1 1.20 -5.69 8.97
N PHE A 2 0.00 -5.23 9.30
CA PHE A 2 -1.12 -6.03 9.78
C PHE A 2 -2.39 -5.64 9.00
N CYS A 3 -3.35 -6.55 8.93
CA CYS A 3 -4.71 -6.26 8.44
C CYS A 3 -5.74 -6.78 9.45
N LEU A 4 -6.99 -6.38 9.26
CA LEU A 4 -8.10 -6.98 9.98
C LEU A 4 -8.42 -8.36 9.41
N SER A 5 -8.81 -9.28 10.29
CA SER A 5 -9.31 -10.60 9.95
C SER A 5 -10.57 -10.92 10.73
N TYR A 6 -11.53 -11.52 10.04
CA TYR A 6 -12.80 -11.98 10.59
C TYR A 6 -13.13 -13.35 9.99
N HIS A 7 -13.44 -14.34 10.81
CA HIS A 7 -13.74 -15.73 10.38
C HIS A 7 -12.76 -16.31 9.34
N ASN A 8 -11.46 -16.17 9.58
CA ASN A 8 -10.37 -16.59 8.67
C ASN A 8 -10.27 -15.84 7.33
N GLU A 9 -11.13 -14.85 7.09
CA GLU A 9 -11.00 -13.95 5.96
C GLU A 9 -10.18 -12.72 6.36
N LYS A 10 -9.33 -12.25 5.45
CA LYS A 10 -8.51 -11.05 5.64
C LYS A 10 -9.13 -9.90 4.85
N LEU A 11 -9.45 -8.82 5.55
CA LEU A 11 -9.96 -7.59 4.94
C LEU A 11 -8.77 -6.82 4.38
N ILE A 12 -8.50 -7.02 3.09
CA ILE A 12 -7.34 -6.47 2.39
C ILE A 12 -7.69 -5.32 1.43
N ASP A 13 -8.96 -5.18 1.06
CA ASP A 13 -9.47 -4.09 0.22
C ASP A 13 -10.09 -3.01 1.10
N ASP A 14 -9.48 -1.83 1.06
CA ASP A 14 -9.89 -0.68 1.87
C ASP A 14 -11.26 -0.10 1.40
N ASN A 15 -11.74 -0.45 0.21
CA ASN A 15 -13.04 0.00 -0.33
C ASN A 15 -14.19 -0.98 -0.07
N SER A 16 -13.90 -2.15 0.49
CA SER A 16 -14.89 -3.20 0.70
C SER A 16 -15.81 -2.89 1.90
N VAL A 17 -17.08 -3.26 1.81
CA VAL A 17 -18.06 -2.98 2.87
C VAL A 17 -17.95 -4.05 3.95
N LEU A 18 -17.83 -3.65 5.22
CA LEU A 18 -17.69 -4.58 6.35
C LEU A 18 -18.86 -5.58 6.45
N GLN A 19 -20.06 -5.17 6.05
CA GLN A 19 -21.27 -5.99 6.07
C GLN A 19 -21.20 -7.18 5.10
N ASP A 20 -20.45 -7.05 3.99
CA ASP A 20 -20.26 -8.14 3.03
C ASP A 20 -19.46 -9.29 3.65
N PHE A 21 -18.59 -8.99 4.63
CA PHE A 21 -17.87 -9.96 5.44
C PHE A 21 -18.68 -10.42 6.67
N GLY A 22 -19.93 -9.98 6.81
CA GLY A 22 -20.78 -10.29 7.97
C GLY A 22 -20.40 -9.57 9.26
N ILE A 23 -19.49 -8.58 9.19
CA ILE A 23 -19.08 -7.79 10.36
C ILE A 23 -20.20 -6.79 10.70
N ARG A 24 -20.69 -6.88 11.93
CA ARG A 24 -21.72 -6.02 12.51
C ARG A 24 -21.18 -5.34 13.77
N ASN A 25 -21.99 -4.45 14.34
CA ASN A 25 -21.65 -3.84 15.63
C ASN A 25 -21.34 -4.92 16.68
N ASN A 26 -20.35 -4.66 17.53
CA ASN A 26 -19.84 -5.58 18.56
C ASN A 26 -19.23 -6.90 18.04
N SER A 27 -18.99 -7.03 16.73
CA SER A 27 -18.23 -8.18 16.21
C SER A 27 -16.78 -8.08 16.66
N GLN A 28 -16.22 -9.22 17.09
CA GLN A 28 -14.81 -9.31 17.41
C GLN A 28 -14.01 -9.59 16.14
N VAL A 29 -12.98 -8.79 15.91
CA VAL A 29 -12.05 -8.92 14.78
C VAL A 29 -10.63 -9.05 15.30
N HIS A 30 -9.78 -9.73 14.54
CA HIS A 30 -8.39 -9.97 14.92
C HIS A 30 -7.44 -9.16 14.03
N PHE A 31 -6.35 -8.67 14.61
CA PHE A 31 -5.22 -8.19 13.82
C PHE A 31 -4.38 -9.38 13.37
N ALA A 32 -4.29 -9.59 12.07
CA ALA A 32 -3.51 -10.67 11.47
C ALA A 32 -2.28 -10.11 10.72
N PRO A 33 -1.14 -10.80 10.73
CA PRO A 33 0.01 -10.43 9.91
C PRO A 33 -0.37 -10.38 8.43
N TYR A 34 -0.02 -9.29 7.76
CA TYR A 34 -0.29 -9.11 6.34
C TYR A 34 0.83 -8.35 5.66
N VAL A 35 1.35 -8.92 4.59
CA VAL A 35 2.35 -8.29 3.72
C VAL A 35 1.63 -7.90 2.43
N LYS A 36 1.40 -6.59 2.24
CA LYS A 36 0.83 -6.06 0.99
C LYS A 36 1.73 -6.47 -0.18
N SER A 37 1.14 -7.08 -1.21
CA SER A 37 1.86 -7.44 -2.43
C SER A 37 2.44 -6.20 -3.11
N ARG A 38 3.65 -6.30 -3.66
CA ARG A 38 4.29 -5.21 -4.41
C ARG A 38 3.52 -4.82 -5.66
N VAL A 39 2.72 -5.74 -6.21
CA VAL A 39 1.91 -5.50 -7.41
C VAL A 39 0.74 -4.56 -7.12
N SER A 40 0.20 -4.56 -5.90
CA SER A 40 -0.94 -3.72 -5.51
C SER A 40 -0.53 -2.33 -4.99
N GLN A 41 0.75 -2.08 -4.71
CA GLN A 41 1.23 -0.80 -4.14
C GLN A 41 1.40 0.35 -5.15
N GLY A 42 0.84 0.23 -6.36
CA GLY A 42 0.88 1.29 -7.37
C GLY A 42 2.28 1.58 -7.93
N LYS A 43 2.38 2.62 -8.76
CA LYS A 43 3.67 3.02 -9.35
C LYS A 43 4.56 3.66 -8.28
N HIS A 44 5.63 2.97 -7.91
CA HIS A 44 6.70 3.56 -7.11
C HIS A 44 7.19 4.87 -7.73
N SER A 45 7.49 5.85 -6.88
CA SER A 45 8.17 7.09 -7.29
C SER A 45 9.48 6.71 -8.01
N ARG A 46 9.59 7.07 -9.29
CA ARG A 46 10.81 6.81 -10.06
C ARG A 46 11.90 7.70 -9.48
N ARG A 47 13.07 7.11 -9.19
CA ARG A 47 14.26 7.85 -8.79
C ARG A 47 14.46 9.03 -9.75
N ARG A 48 14.42 10.25 -9.21
CA ARG A 48 14.59 11.49 -9.97
C ARG A 48 15.95 11.41 -10.67
N LYS A 49 15.96 11.47 -12.01
CA LYS A 49 17.23 11.53 -12.76
C LYS A 49 17.97 12.79 -12.33
N HIS A 50 19.23 12.63 -11.93
CA HIS A 50 20.11 13.76 -11.66
C HIS A 50 20.26 14.56 -12.95
N ARG A 51 19.98 15.86 -12.92
CA ARG A 51 20.28 16.73 -14.05
C ARG A 51 21.79 16.88 -14.07
N PHE A 52 22.43 16.35 -15.11
CA PHE A 52 23.84 16.60 -15.33
C PHE A 52 24.04 18.12 -15.39
N PHE A 53 24.97 18.62 -14.58
CA PHE A 53 25.33 20.02 -14.61
C PHE A 53 26.17 20.27 -15.85
N HIS A 54 25.62 20.99 -16.83
CA HIS A 54 26.34 21.39 -18.04
C HIS A 54 27.09 22.73 -17.86
N GLY A 55 27.17 23.24 -16.64
CA GLY A 55 27.96 24.43 -16.35
C GLY A 55 29.44 24.06 -16.36
N LEU A 56 30.09 24.34 -17.48
CA LEU A 56 31.47 24.83 -17.65
C LEU A 56 31.87 24.61 -19.13
N SER A 57 31.07 25.14 -20.07
CA SER A 57 31.62 25.47 -21.38
C SER A 57 32.50 26.70 -21.20
N LYS A 58 33.78 26.48 -20.88
CA LYS A 58 34.80 27.52 -21.01
C LYS A 58 34.97 27.76 -22.51
N ARG A 59 34.36 28.82 -23.03
CA ARG A 59 34.75 29.36 -24.34
C ARG A 59 36.10 30.03 -24.14
N LEU A 60 37.14 29.40 -24.68
CA LEU A 60 38.40 30.08 -25.04
C LEU A 60 38.12 31.04 -26.18
#